data_AF-A0A1F0BKY0-F1
#
_entry.id   AF-A0A1F0BKY0-F1
#
_cell.length_a   1.000
_cell.length_b   1.000
_cell.length_c   1.000
_cell.angle_alpha   90.00
_cell.angle_beta   90.00
_cell.angle_gamma   90.00
#
_symmetry.space_group_name_H-M   'P 1'
#
loop_
_entity.id
_entity.type
_entity.pdbx_description
1 polymer ?
#
loop_
_entity_poly.entity_id
_entity_poly.type
_entity_poly.pdbx_seq_one_letter_code
_entity_poly.pdbx_strand_id
1 'polypeptide(L)'
;MDYGDKINKRTNIFVLFIFLFPIIIEVCSFLLNKGINSINLDFLELMKSLFSTIKTYITFYGTALSITFTVYSFIKQQEKYDDDRNEEELKRQEEQKKANELKEKELEAKRDYFRPTFIIEKDKNDSHEYIKVFMRNENLYLEQVKYYSSSNTLHCIYKQAVKSGETIARKSVESFYITAKTQIGETILFGYLNNGVKIYKYLKNGGEAHIPMFGRKPYNQEIVDNVWGVYNDDIEYSDRSLDQILFYDTVGIREKLVFNYNNSISETLASKTLEEFFKSVFLEIVNEFNLSHFTSASVYDSISLILKDLKDSVDLMKVSKEIKKSDDYLFKQLKSISYRKKDWQALFKSNVLNIGSFLTLAIETLHYGRFELDEEERCTNYKALLRILMTVFDYIDIDTSIDYKVYDYKSIIYNKLVFIN
;
A
#
# COMPACT_ATOMS: atom_id res chain seq x y z
N MET A 1 20.86 40.98 -11.50
CA MET A 1 21.76 41.86 -12.28
C MET A 1 21.46 41.56 -13.74
N ASP A 2 20.72 42.47 -14.35
CA ASP A 2 19.77 42.20 -15.43
C ASP A 2 20.49 41.84 -16.75
N TYR A 3 19.96 40.86 -17.49
CA TYR A 3 20.55 40.40 -18.76
C TYR A 3 20.53 41.52 -19.81
N GLY A 4 19.52 42.41 -19.73
CA GLY A 4 19.41 43.62 -20.55
C GLY A 4 20.57 44.60 -20.41
N ASP A 5 21.16 44.75 -19.22
CA ASP A 5 22.32 45.64 -19.00
C ASP A 5 23.58 45.12 -19.70
N LYS A 6 23.75 43.79 -19.77
CA LYS A 6 24.90 43.17 -20.45
C LYS A 6 24.78 43.29 -21.98
N ILE A 7 23.58 43.15 -22.53
CA ILE A 7 23.35 43.32 -23.98
C ILE A 7 23.58 44.78 -24.38
N ASN A 8 23.02 45.74 -23.65
CA ASN A 8 23.21 47.16 -23.93
C ASN A 8 24.70 47.57 -23.90
N LYS A 9 25.46 47.07 -22.91
CA LYS A 9 26.91 47.33 -22.81
C LYS A 9 27.69 46.75 -23.99
N ARG A 10 27.36 45.53 -24.44
CA ARG A 10 28.01 44.88 -25.60
C ARG A 10 27.66 45.56 -26.92
N THR A 11 26.40 45.96 -27.10
CA THR A 11 25.97 46.70 -28.29
C THR A 11 26.68 48.05 -28.40
N ASN A 12 26.86 48.77 -27.28
CA ASN A 12 27.61 50.04 -27.27
C ASN A 12 29.08 49.85 -27.67
N ILE A 13 29.74 48.78 -27.20
CA ILE A 13 31.11 48.45 -27.58
C ILE A 13 31.19 48.09 -29.07
N PHE A 14 30.20 47.34 -29.58
CA PHE A 14 30.15 46.94 -30.99
C PHE A 14 29.90 48.13 -31.93
N VAL A 15 29.00 49.05 -31.58
CA VAL A 15 28.77 50.29 -32.33
C VAL A 15 30.03 51.17 -32.34
N LEU A 16 30.75 51.25 -31.21
CA LEU A 16 32.02 51.95 -31.13
C LEU A 16 33.09 51.31 -32.03
N PHE A 17 33.13 49.98 -32.10
CA PHE A 17 34.01 49.25 -33.01
C PHE A 17 33.66 49.49 -34.48
N ILE A 18 32.38 49.45 -34.85
CA ILE A 18 31.91 49.80 -36.20
C ILE A 18 32.41 51.19 -36.58
N PHE A 19 32.27 52.18 -35.68
CA PHE A 19 32.70 53.56 -35.92
C PHE A 19 34.21 53.66 -36.21
N LEU A 20 35.03 52.98 -35.39
CA LEU A 20 36.49 53.03 -35.46
C LEU A 20 37.09 52.17 -36.58
N PHE A 21 36.38 51.16 -37.07
CA PHE A 21 36.94 50.16 -37.98
C PHE A 21 37.50 50.76 -39.29
N PRO A 22 36.77 51.59 -40.06
CA PRO A 22 37.33 52.21 -41.28
C PRO A 22 38.51 53.14 -41.00
N ILE A 23 38.50 53.83 -39.85
CA ILE A 23 39.58 54.72 -39.41
C ILE A 23 40.85 53.91 -39.14
N ILE A 24 40.72 52.78 -38.43
CA ILE A 24 41.84 51.87 -38.16
C ILE A 24 42.41 51.32 -39.46
N ILE A 25 41.56 50.88 -40.39
CA ILE A 25 41.99 50.35 -41.69
C ILE A 25 42.77 51.40 -42.49
N GLU A 26 42.31 52.64 -42.54
CA GLU A 26 43.03 53.69 -43.26
C GLU A 26 44.35 54.08 -42.60
N VAL A 27 44.40 54.13 -41.27
CA VAL A 27 45.64 54.35 -40.53
C VAL A 27 46.63 53.21 -40.78
N CYS A 28 46.18 51.95 -40.74
CA CYS A 28 47.02 50.79 -41.05
C CYS A 28 47.51 50.81 -42.51
N SER A 29 46.63 51.12 -43.46
CA SER A 29 46.97 51.25 -44.90
C SER A 29 48.03 52.34 -45.11
N PHE A 30 47.87 53.49 -44.46
CA PHE A 30 48.83 54.58 -44.50
C PHE A 30 50.20 54.15 -43.94
N LEU A 31 50.22 53.49 -42.78
CA LEU A 31 51.46 53.02 -42.14
C LEU A 31 52.19 51.98 -42.99
N LEU A 32 51.46 51.05 -43.62
CA LEU A 32 52.03 50.03 -44.51
C LEU A 32 52.61 50.63 -45.79
N ASN A 33 51.98 51.67 -46.34
CA ASN A 33 52.39 52.27 -47.61
C ASN A 33 53.48 53.34 -47.49
N LYS A 34 53.57 54.07 -46.37
CA LYS A 34 54.49 55.22 -46.22
C LYS A 34 55.55 55.09 -45.12
N GLY A 35 55.44 54.08 -44.24
CA GLY A 35 56.38 53.88 -43.14
C GLY A 35 56.20 54.87 -41.97
N ILE A 36 56.65 54.46 -40.78
CA ILE A 36 56.35 55.10 -39.47
C ILE A 36 56.92 56.53 -39.33
N ASN A 37 57.90 56.92 -40.13
CA ASN A 37 58.67 58.15 -39.94
C ASN A 37 58.06 59.43 -40.55
N SER A 38 56.83 59.40 -41.08
CA SER A 38 56.21 60.55 -41.77
C SER A 38 54.95 61.12 -41.09
N ILE A 39 54.73 60.84 -39.81
CA ILE A 39 53.51 61.30 -39.11
C ILE A 39 53.73 62.74 -38.62
N ASN A 40 53.06 63.71 -39.26
CA ASN A 40 52.94 65.08 -38.76
C ASN A 40 51.55 65.23 -38.11
N LEU A 41 51.51 65.62 -36.82
CA LEU A 41 50.29 65.66 -36.01
C LEU A 41 49.64 67.05 -36.02
N ASP A 42 49.17 67.51 -37.18
CA ASP A 42 48.27 68.68 -37.23
C ASP A 42 46.83 68.24 -36.96
N PHE A 43 46.26 68.75 -35.86
CA PHE A 43 44.90 68.41 -35.42
C PHE A 43 43.82 68.77 -36.46
N LEU A 44 43.98 69.88 -37.18
CA LEU A 44 42.98 70.33 -38.16
C LEU A 44 42.95 69.38 -39.38
N GLU A 45 44.12 68.90 -39.79
CA GLU A 45 44.28 68.00 -40.92
C GLU A 45 43.81 66.57 -40.57
N LEU A 46 44.10 66.11 -39.34
CA LEU A 46 43.54 64.89 -38.77
C LEU A 46 42.01 64.90 -38.77
N MET A 47 41.38 65.98 -38.31
CA MET A 47 39.92 66.09 -38.31
C MET A 47 39.34 66.08 -39.73
N LYS A 48 39.96 66.76 -40.69
CA LYS A 48 39.54 66.72 -42.10
C LYS A 48 39.64 65.30 -42.68
N SER A 49 40.72 64.58 -42.37
CA SER A 49 40.91 63.19 -42.79
C SER A 49 39.84 62.28 -42.18
N LEU A 50 39.54 62.43 -40.89
CA LEU A 50 38.49 61.66 -40.22
C LEU A 50 37.11 61.89 -40.86
N PHE A 51 36.73 63.14 -41.11
CA PHE A 51 35.46 63.44 -41.80
C PHE A 51 35.43 62.91 -43.23
N SER A 52 36.57 62.94 -43.94
CA SER A 52 36.69 62.36 -45.27
C SER A 52 36.50 60.84 -45.25
N THR A 53 37.16 60.14 -44.33
CA THR A 53 36.99 58.69 -44.13
C THR A 53 35.54 58.36 -43.77
N ILE A 54 34.91 59.14 -42.88
CA ILE A 54 33.49 58.95 -42.54
C ILE A 54 32.60 59.10 -43.78
N LYS A 55 32.84 60.12 -44.61
CA LYS A 55 32.09 60.37 -45.84
C LYS A 55 32.29 59.25 -46.88
N THR A 56 33.52 58.77 -47.05
CA THR A 56 33.86 57.69 -47.98
C THR A 56 33.19 56.37 -47.59
N TYR A 57 33.14 56.06 -46.29
CA TYR A 57 32.59 54.81 -45.77
C TYR A 57 31.14 54.95 -45.25
N ILE A 58 30.41 55.99 -45.65
CA ILE A 58 29.04 56.24 -45.17
C ILE A 58 28.08 55.07 -45.42
N THR A 59 28.23 54.37 -46.55
CA THR A 59 27.44 53.18 -46.89
C THR A 59 27.75 52.01 -45.95
N PHE A 60 29.03 51.82 -45.58
CA PHE A 60 29.43 50.81 -44.60
C PHE A 60 28.77 51.07 -43.24
N TYR A 61 28.82 52.31 -42.75
CA TYR A 61 28.17 52.68 -41.48
C TYR A 61 26.66 52.46 -41.53
N GLY A 62 26.01 52.86 -42.63
CA GLY A 62 24.58 52.62 -42.85
C GLY A 62 24.23 51.13 -42.76
N THR A 63 24.94 50.28 -43.50
CA THR A 63 24.70 48.82 -43.49
C THR A 63 25.00 48.19 -42.14
N ALA A 64 26.14 48.52 -41.51
CA ALA A 64 26.54 47.94 -40.23
C ALA A 64 25.59 48.33 -39.09
N LEU A 65 25.14 49.59 -39.06
CA LEU A 65 24.15 50.05 -38.08
C LEU A 65 22.77 49.44 -38.34
N SER A 66 22.33 49.30 -39.60
CA SER A 66 21.08 48.61 -39.92
C SER A 66 21.11 47.15 -39.46
N ILE A 67 22.17 46.39 -39.73
CA ILE A 67 22.31 45.00 -39.25
C ILE A 67 22.28 44.96 -37.72
N THR A 68 23.03 45.87 -37.06
CA THR A 68 23.08 45.94 -35.59
C THR A 68 21.69 46.20 -35.01
N PHE A 69 20.95 47.16 -35.57
CA PHE A 69 19.59 47.48 -35.14
C PHE A 69 18.64 46.29 -35.36
N THR A 70 18.67 45.67 -36.53
CA THR A 70 17.83 44.50 -36.84
C THR A 70 18.11 43.34 -35.88
N VAL A 71 19.37 43.01 -35.60
CA VAL A 71 19.74 41.94 -34.66
C VAL A 71 19.30 42.29 -33.24
N TYR A 72 19.52 43.52 -32.79
CA TYR A 72 19.10 43.96 -31.45
C TYR A 72 17.57 43.89 -31.30
N SER A 73 16.81 44.39 -32.28
CA SER A 73 15.35 44.32 -32.27
C SER A 73 14.84 42.88 -32.29
N PHE A 74 15.48 42.00 -33.05
CA PHE A 74 15.14 40.57 -33.09
C PHE A 74 15.38 39.88 -31.74
N ILE A 75 16.54 40.07 -31.12
CA ILE A 75 16.86 39.49 -29.80
C ILE A 75 15.86 39.97 -28.76
N LYS A 76 15.57 41.28 -28.73
CA LYS A 76 14.61 41.85 -27.77
C LYS A 76 13.20 41.34 -27.98
N GLN A 77 12.77 41.12 -29.23
CA GLN A 77 11.48 40.48 -29.52
C GLN A 77 11.47 39.03 -29.07
N GLN A 78 12.55 38.29 -29.32
CA GLN A 78 12.66 36.88 -28.92
C GLN A 78 12.62 36.71 -27.40
N GLU A 79 13.33 37.56 -26.64
CA GLU A 79 13.24 37.57 -25.17
C GLU A 79 11.80 37.81 -24.71
N LYS A 80 11.12 38.80 -25.28
CA LYS A 80 9.72 39.07 -24.94
C LYS A 80 8.81 37.87 -25.25
N TYR A 81 8.99 37.22 -26.40
CA TYR A 81 8.22 36.02 -26.75
C TYR A 81 8.50 34.84 -25.81
N ASP A 82 9.75 34.66 -25.38
CA ASP A 82 10.13 33.59 -24.46
C ASP A 82 9.57 33.87 -23.05
N ASP A 83 9.58 35.12 -22.60
CA ASP A 83 8.96 35.56 -21.33
C ASP A 83 7.43 35.37 -21.36
N ASP A 84 6.76 35.83 -22.42
CA ASP A 84 5.31 35.66 -22.60
C ASP A 84 4.92 34.17 -22.58
N ARG A 85 5.70 33.31 -23.26
CA ARG A 85 5.50 31.85 -23.26
C ARG A 85 5.67 31.22 -21.88
N ASN A 86 6.71 31.64 -21.14
CA ASN A 86 6.95 31.15 -19.78
C ASN A 86 5.81 31.56 -18.82
N GLU A 87 5.29 32.77 -18.96
CA GLU A 87 4.15 33.25 -18.17
C GLU A 87 2.87 32.47 -18.49
N GLU A 88 2.59 32.18 -19.77
CA GLU A 88 1.46 31.34 -20.17
C GLU A 88 1.58 29.89 -19.69
N GLU A 89 2.79 29.32 -19.70
CA GLU A 89 3.03 27.98 -19.16
C GLU A 89 2.81 27.92 -17.65
N LEU A 90 3.28 28.94 -16.91
CA LEU A 90 3.03 29.04 -15.47
C LEU A 90 1.53 29.16 -15.16
N LYS A 91 0.79 30.00 -15.91
CA LYS A 91 -0.67 30.13 -15.78
C LYS A 91 -1.38 28.81 -16.03
N ARG A 92 -1.01 28.07 -17.09
CA ARG A 92 -1.57 26.74 -17.38
C ARG A 92 -1.29 25.74 -16.26
N GLN A 93 -0.09 25.74 -15.69
CA GLN A 93 0.24 24.87 -14.56
C GLN A 93 -0.57 25.21 -13.30
N GLU A 94 -0.75 26.51 -13.00
CA GLU A 94 -1.59 26.95 -11.87
C GLU A 94 -3.07 26.59 -12.08
N GLU A 95 -3.61 26.79 -13.27
CA GLU A 95 -4.98 26.43 -13.62
C GLU A 95 -5.19 24.91 -13.52
N GLN A 96 -4.25 24.11 -14.04
CA GLN A 96 -4.29 22.66 -13.92
C GLN A 96 -4.23 22.21 -12.46
N LYS A 97 -3.39 22.84 -11.64
CA LYS A 97 -3.30 22.55 -10.20
C LYS A 97 -4.63 22.85 -9.49
N LYS A 98 -5.23 24.02 -9.75
CA LYS A 98 -6.54 24.40 -9.21
C LYS A 98 -7.65 23.44 -9.65
N ALA A 99 -7.65 23.01 -10.92
CA ALA A 99 -8.60 22.04 -11.43
C ALA A 99 -8.45 20.66 -10.76
N ASN A 100 -7.21 20.21 -10.54
CA ASN A 100 -6.93 18.97 -9.83
C ASN A 100 -7.36 19.05 -8.36
N GLU A 101 -7.07 20.15 -7.67
CA GLU A 101 -7.50 20.40 -6.29
C GLU A 101 -9.03 20.43 -6.16
N LEU A 102 -9.73 21.06 -7.12
CA LEU A 102 -11.20 21.08 -7.15
C LEU A 102 -11.76 19.66 -7.33
N LYS A 103 -11.20 18.90 -8.27
CA LYS A 103 -11.59 17.50 -8.52
C LYS A 103 -11.38 16.62 -7.29
N GLU A 104 -10.29 16.82 -6.55
CA GLU A 104 -10.01 16.09 -5.32
C GLU A 104 -11.03 16.43 -4.22
N LYS A 105 -11.39 17.71 -4.06
CA LYS A 105 -12.45 18.15 -3.14
C LYS A 105 -13.81 17.56 -3.49
N GLU A 106 -14.17 17.52 -4.77
CA GLU A 106 -15.42 16.90 -5.22
C GLU A 106 -15.46 15.39 -4.94
N LEU A 107 -14.34 14.70 -5.16
CA LEU A 107 -14.21 13.28 -4.85
C LEU A 107 -14.31 13.02 -3.34
N GLU A 108 -13.68 13.86 -2.53
CA GLU A 108 -13.74 13.72 -1.07
C GLU A 108 -15.15 14.01 -0.53
N ALA A 109 -15.85 15.01 -1.08
CA ALA A 109 -17.25 15.26 -0.73
C ALA A 109 -18.17 14.08 -1.11
N LYS A 110 -17.91 13.43 -2.26
CA LYS A 110 -18.61 12.20 -2.66
C LYS A 110 -18.32 11.04 -1.70
N ARG A 111 -17.09 10.91 -1.18
CA ARG A 111 -16.74 9.88 -0.20
C ARG A 111 -17.39 10.15 1.15
N ASP A 112 -17.32 11.39 1.63
CA ASP A 112 -17.91 11.81 2.91
C ASP A 112 -19.43 11.54 2.96
N TYR A 113 -20.12 11.63 1.82
CA TYR A 113 -21.53 11.27 1.71
C TYR A 113 -21.85 9.84 2.21
N PHE A 114 -20.93 8.89 2.05
CA PHE A 114 -21.08 7.50 2.48
C PHE A 114 -20.55 7.22 3.89
N ARG A 115 -20.00 8.23 4.59
CA ARG A 115 -19.40 8.03 5.91
C ARG A 115 -20.44 8.12 7.03
N PRO A 116 -20.36 7.23 8.05
CA PRO A 116 -21.38 7.12 9.08
C PRO A 116 -21.11 8.02 10.29
N THR A 117 -22.17 8.54 10.90
CA THR A 117 -22.14 9.06 12.27
C THR A 117 -22.69 8.02 13.23
N PHE A 118 -22.00 7.78 14.34
CA PHE A 118 -22.48 6.91 15.41
C PHE A 118 -23.06 7.72 16.57
N ILE A 119 -24.28 7.37 16.97
CA ILE A 119 -25.03 8.05 18.03
C ILE A 119 -25.34 7.05 19.14
N ILE A 120 -25.21 7.52 20.39
CA ILE A 120 -25.60 6.78 21.57
C ILE A 120 -26.94 7.36 22.02
N GLU A 121 -28.00 6.57 21.95
CA GLU A 121 -29.36 6.97 22.35
C GLU A 121 -29.83 6.13 23.54
N LYS A 122 -30.47 6.79 24.51
CA LYS A 122 -31.26 6.09 25.53
C LYS A 122 -32.64 5.81 24.97
N ASP A 123 -33.08 4.56 25.07
CA ASP A 123 -34.48 4.26 24.76
C ASP A 123 -35.38 4.93 25.80
N LYS A 124 -36.55 5.44 25.38
CA LYS A 124 -37.48 6.09 26.31
C LYS A 124 -38.12 5.08 27.28
N ASN A 125 -38.14 3.80 26.88
CA ASN A 125 -38.80 2.72 27.61
C ASN A 125 -37.83 1.83 28.40
N ASP A 126 -36.53 2.09 28.33
CA ASP A 126 -35.49 1.26 28.93
C ASP A 126 -34.33 2.14 29.43
N SER A 127 -33.71 1.78 30.57
CA SER A 127 -32.57 2.53 31.11
C SER A 127 -31.27 2.29 30.33
N HIS A 128 -31.33 1.44 29.29
CA HIS A 128 -30.18 1.07 28.48
C HIS A 128 -29.90 2.08 27.35
N GLU A 129 -28.61 2.21 27.06
CA GLU A 129 -28.08 2.98 25.94
C GLU A 129 -27.84 2.05 24.74
N TYR A 130 -28.21 2.53 23.56
CA TYR A 130 -28.07 1.82 22.30
C TYR A 130 -27.21 2.62 21.33
N ILE A 131 -26.36 1.92 20.60
CA ILE A 131 -25.48 2.50 19.59
C ILE A 131 -26.17 2.36 18.24
N LYS A 132 -26.47 3.48 17.58
CA LYS A 132 -27.12 3.53 16.28
C LYS A 132 -26.21 4.17 15.23
N VAL A 133 -26.40 3.74 13.98
CA VAL A 133 -25.75 4.38 12.83
C VAL A 133 -26.68 5.41 12.22
N PHE A 134 -26.13 6.57 11.85
CA PHE A 134 -26.79 7.59 11.08
C PHE A 134 -25.96 7.91 9.84
N MET A 135 -26.59 7.82 8.68
CA MET A 135 -25.97 8.14 7.40
C MET A 135 -26.51 9.47 6.87
N ARG A 136 -25.86 10.06 5.86
CA ARG A 136 -26.36 11.28 5.20
C ARG A 136 -27.68 11.07 4.44
N ASN A 137 -28.04 9.83 4.14
CA ASN A 137 -29.28 9.45 3.48
C ASN A 137 -29.78 8.11 4.01
N GLU A 138 -31.10 7.97 4.18
CA GLU A 138 -31.75 6.80 4.78
C GLU A 138 -31.57 5.50 3.99
N ASN A 139 -31.34 5.60 2.68
CA ASN A 139 -31.10 4.44 1.81
C ASN A 139 -29.65 3.91 1.88
N LEU A 140 -28.76 4.63 2.58
CA LEU A 140 -27.39 4.19 2.77
C LEU A 140 -27.30 3.19 3.93
N TYR A 141 -26.29 2.33 3.85
CA TYR A 141 -26.01 1.34 4.87
C TYR A 141 -24.51 1.13 5.01
N LEU A 142 -24.12 0.51 6.12
CA LEU A 142 -22.77 -0.01 6.32
C LEU A 142 -22.76 -1.51 6.11
N GLU A 143 -21.64 -2.03 5.62
CA GLU A 143 -21.37 -3.46 5.46
C GLU A 143 -20.36 -3.94 6.49
N GLN A 144 -20.42 -5.24 6.82
CA GLN A 144 -19.44 -5.91 7.68
C GLN A 144 -19.20 -5.20 9.02
N VAL A 145 -20.27 -4.72 9.65
CA VAL A 145 -20.20 -3.97 10.91
C VAL A 145 -19.81 -4.89 12.06
N LYS A 146 -18.72 -4.57 12.75
CA LYS A 146 -18.25 -5.27 13.95
C LYS A 146 -18.20 -4.30 15.13
N TYR A 147 -18.83 -4.68 16.24
CA TYR A 147 -18.77 -3.95 17.51
C TYR A 147 -17.91 -4.71 18.52
N TYR A 148 -16.94 -4.01 19.11
CA TYR A 148 -16.00 -4.52 20.09
C TYR A 148 -16.19 -3.78 21.41
N SER A 149 -16.57 -4.50 22.47
CA SER A 149 -16.68 -3.94 23.82
C SER A 149 -15.35 -3.83 24.56
N SER A 150 -14.24 -4.28 23.95
CA SER A 150 -12.90 -4.20 24.51
C SER A 150 -11.86 -4.24 23.40
N SER A 151 -10.70 -3.64 23.63
CA SER A 151 -9.48 -3.78 22.82
C SER A 151 -8.79 -5.13 23.01
N ASN A 152 -8.96 -5.75 24.18
CA ASN A 152 -8.24 -6.96 24.57
C ASN A 152 -8.89 -8.24 24.04
N THR A 153 -10.19 -8.18 23.70
CA THR A 153 -10.93 -9.33 23.19
C THR A 153 -11.39 -9.06 21.77
N LEU A 154 -11.00 -9.94 20.85
CA LEU A 154 -11.42 -9.86 19.46
C LEU A 154 -12.80 -10.47 19.22
N HIS A 155 -13.53 -10.81 20.29
CA HIS A 155 -14.93 -11.21 20.23
C HIS A 155 -15.77 -9.96 19.94
N CYS A 156 -16.58 -10.03 18.89
CA CYS A 156 -17.37 -8.91 18.42
C CYS A 156 -18.81 -9.33 18.14
N ILE A 157 -19.71 -8.34 18.20
CA ILE A 157 -21.04 -8.47 17.62
C ILE A 157 -20.90 -8.13 16.15
N TYR A 158 -21.16 -9.12 15.28
CA TYR A 158 -21.09 -8.97 13.84
C TYR A 158 -22.48 -8.76 13.22
N LYS A 159 -22.57 -7.79 12.30
CA LYS A 159 -23.73 -7.59 11.43
C LYS A 159 -23.28 -7.41 9.99
N GLN A 160 -23.85 -8.21 9.09
CA GLN A 160 -23.52 -8.17 7.66
C GLN A 160 -23.81 -6.81 7.03
N ALA A 161 -24.97 -6.23 7.36
CA ALA A 161 -25.38 -4.90 6.91
C ALA A 161 -26.20 -4.19 8.00
N VAL A 162 -26.05 -2.86 8.11
CA VAL A 162 -26.81 -2.02 9.04
C VAL A 162 -27.24 -0.75 8.32
N LYS A 163 -28.55 -0.50 8.22
CA LYS A 163 -29.12 0.69 7.58
C LYS A 163 -29.09 1.90 8.51
N SER A 164 -29.18 3.10 7.94
CA SER A 164 -29.34 4.32 8.72
C SER A 164 -30.53 4.21 9.69
N GLY A 165 -30.32 4.61 10.94
CA GLY A 165 -31.29 4.54 12.04
C GLY A 165 -31.31 3.21 12.80
N GLU A 166 -30.67 2.15 12.30
CA GLU A 166 -30.66 0.85 12.96
C GLU A 166 -29.66 0.78 14.12
N THR A 167 -30.01 -0.02 15.12
CA THR A 167 -29.16 -0.30 16.28
C THR A 167 -28.07 -1.31 15.92
N ILE A 168 -26.81 -0.98 16.20
CA ILE A 168 -25.66 -1.89 16.08
C ILE A 168 -25.62 -2.82 17.28
N ALA A 169 -25.55 -2.25 18.48
CA ALA A 169 -25.41 -2.98 19.74
C ALA A 169 -25.96 -2.17 20.91
N ARG A 170 -26.24 -2.85 22.02
CA ARG A 170 -26.46 -2.21 23.31
C ARG A 170 -25.10 -1.80 23.89
N LYS A 171 -25.00 -0.56 24.37
CA LYS A 171 -23.81 -0.06 25.06
C LYS A 171 -23.75 -0.66 26.46
N SER A 172 -22.67 -1.40 26.74
CA SER A 172 -22.41 -2.05 28.03
C SER A 172 -21.14 -1.57 28.72
N VAL A 173 -20.33 -0.76 28.02
CA VAL A 173 -19.00 -0.32 28.46
C VAL A 173 -18.80 1.17 28.15
N GLU A 174 -17.84 1.79 28.84
CA GLU A 174 -17.50 3.21 28.67
C GLU A 174 -16.68 3.47 27.41
N SER A 175 -15.80 2.52 27.05
CA SER A 175 -14.99 2.58 25.85
C SER A 175 -15.27 1.38 24.94
N PHE A 176 -15.49 1.63 23.65
CA PHE A 176 -15.75 0.59 22.65
C PHE A 176 -15.29 1.01 21.27
N TYR A 177 -15.19 0.03 20.37
CA TYR A 177 -14.71 0.22 19.01
C TYR A 177 -15.70 -0.35 18.00
N ILE A 178 -15.79 0.29 16.83
CA ILE A 178 -16.58 -0.21 15.71
C ILE A 178 -15.73 -0.20 14.46
N THR A 179 -15.78 -1.29 13.70
CA THR A 179 -15.28 -1.31 12.32
C THR A 179 -16.42 -1.60 11.36
N ALA A 180 -16.33 -1.04 10.16
CA ALA A 180 -17.33 -1.23 9.11
C ALA A 180 -16.75 -0.90 7.74
N LYS A 181 -17.44 -1.28 6.68
CA LYS A 181 -17.20 -0.80 5.33
C LYS A 181 -18.35 0.07 4.84
N THR A 182 -18.02 1.18 4.19
CA THR A 182 -19.00 1.97 3.45
C THR A 182 -19.41 1.24 2.16
N GLN A 183 -20.50 1.65 1.53
CA GLN A 183 -20.97 1.05 0.26
C GLN A 183 -19.98 1.21 -0.90
N ILE A 184 -19.02 2.14 -0.78
CA ILE A 184 -17.93 2.32 -1.75
C ILE A 184 -16.65 1.56 -1.35
N GLY A 185 -16.72 0.71 -0.32
CA GLY A 185 -15.63 -0.14 0.14
C GLY A 185 -14.60 0.53 1.06
N GLU A 186 -14.83 1.77 1.50
CA GLU A 186 -13.94 2.46 2.44
C GLU A 186 -14.06 1.85 3.84
N THR A 187 -12.93 1.52 4.47
CA THR A 187 -12.92 0.92 5.82
C THR A 187 -12.96 2.00 6.88
N ILE A 188 -13.89 1.89 7.81
CA ILE A 188 -14.09 2.80 8.93
C ILE A 188 -13.58 2.16 10.21
N LEU A 189 -12.91 2.97 11.04
CA LEU A 189 -12.59 2.66 12.43
C LEU A 189 -13.14 3.79 13.30
N PHE A 190 -14.05 3.43 14.20
CA PHE A 190 -14.64 4.35 15.17
C PHE A 190 -14.24 3.94 16.59
N GLY A 191 -13.81 4.91 17.37
CA GLY A 191 -13.58 4.76 18.80
C GLY A 191 -14.52 5.65 19.59
N TYR A 192 -15.18 5.07 20.59
CA TYR A 192 -15.84 5.81 21.65
C TYR A 192 -15.04 5.60 22.92
N LEU A 193 -14.45 6.64 23.48
CA LEU A 193 -13.56 6.56 24.64
C LEU A 193 -14.16 7.33 25.82
N ASN A 194 -13.99 6.78 27.02
CA ASN A 194 -14.31 7.43 28.29
C ASN A 194 -15.72 8.06 28.32
N ASN A 195 -16.70 7.33 27.77
CA ASN A 195 -18.10 7.72 27.75
C ASN A 195 -18.45 9.08 27.09
N GLY A 196 -17.63 9.59 26.17
CA GLY A 196 -17.98 10.84 25.47
C GLY A 196 -17.07 11.24 24.32
N VAL A 197 -15.83 10.76 24.30
CA VAL A 197 -14.85 11.09 23.26
C VAL A 197 -15.11 10.23 22.04
N LYS A 198 -15.36 10.85 20.89
CA LYS A 198 -15.64 10.18 19.62
C LYS A 198 -14.48 10.40 18.66
N ILE A 199 -13.91 9.32 18.14
CA ILE A 199 -12.85 9.37 17.13
C ILE A 199 -13.32 8.63 15.89
N TYR A 200 -13.24 9.30 14.76
CA TYR A 200 -13.70 8.83 13.47
C TYR A 200 -12.51 8.74 12.51
N LYS A 201 -12.12 7.52 12.15
CA LYS A 201 -11.05 7.28 11.17
C LYS A 201 -11.58 6.52 9.97
N TYR A 202 -11.02 6.82 8.81
CA TYR A 202 -11.22 6.03 7.60
C TYR A 202 -9.86 5.64 7.00
N LEU A 203 -9.77 4.44 6.43
CA LEU A 203 -8.57 3.97 5.78
C LEU A 203 -8.49 4.58 4.38
N LYS A 204 -7.40 5.30 4.08
CA LYS A 204 -7.16 5.87 2.74
C LYS A 204 -6.95 4.75 1.73
N ASN A 205 -7.25 5.04 0.47
CA ASN A 205 -7.11 4.06 -0.60
C ASN A 205 -5.65 3.56 -0.71
N GLY A 206 -5.46 2.25 -0.74
CA GLY A 206 -4.13 1.62 -0.73
C GLY A 206 -3.40 1.68 0.62
N GLY A 207 -4.03 2.24 1.66
CA GLY A 207 -3.49 2.26 3.02
C GLY A 207 -3.54 0.88 3.68
N GLU A 208 -2.56 0.60 4.53
CA GLU A 208 -2.47 -0.66 5.27
C GLU A 208 -2.99 -0.47 6.71
N ALA A 209 -4.10 -1.13 7.06
CA ALA A 209 -4.77 -0.89 8.35
C ALA A 209 -3.89 -1.18 9.58
N HIS A 210 -2.88 -2.06 9.46
CA HIS A 210 -1.97 -2.40 10.55
C HIS A 210 -1.00 -1.24 10.90
N ILE A 211 -0.89 -0.21 10.06
CA ILE A 211 -0.16 1.02 10.36
C ILE A 211 -1.04 1.93 11.23
N PRO A 212 -0.54 2.49 12.35
CA PRO A 212 0.82 2.36 12.87
C PRO A 212 1.03 1.03 13.61
N MET A 213 2.24 0.48 13.51
CA MET A 213 2.70 -0.65 14.31
C MET A 213 3.27 -0.16 15.64
N PHE A 214 3.01 -0.90 16.72
CA PHE A 214 3.57 -0.61 18.04
C PHE A 214 4.64 -1.66 18.40
N GLY A 215 5.74 -1.22 19.04
CA GLY A 215 6.77 -2.10 19.61
C GLY A 215 8.21 -1.82 19.17
N ARG A 216 8.46 -1.50 17.89
CA ARG A 216 9.84 -1.30 17.36
C ARG A 216 10.22 0.16 17.10
N LYS A 217 9.24 1.03 16.86
CA LYS A 217 9.44 2.45 16.54
C LYS A 217 8.45 3.30 17.34
N PRO A 218 8.82 4.54 17.72
CA PRO A 218 7.88 5.46 18.33
C PRO A 218 6.76 5.81 17.35
N TYR A 219 5.60 6.16 17.92
CA TYR A 219 4.45 6.62 17.15
C TYR A 219 4.82 7.85 16.30
N ASN A 220 4.38 7.86 15.05
CA ASN A 220 4.61 8.97 14.12
C ASN A 220 3.28 9.35 13.46
N GLN A 221 2.77 10.55 13.79
CA GLN A 221 1.50 11.04 13.29
C GLN A 221 1.50 11.26 11.78
N GLU A 222 2.61 11.69 11.17
CA GLU A 222 2.69 11.93 9.72
C GLU A 222 2.51 10.61 8.94
N ILE A 223 3.09 9.52 9.43
CA ILE A 223 2.89 8.18 8.86
C ILE A 223 1.42 7.77 8.99
N VAL A 224 0.80 8.05 10.14
CA VAL A 224 -0.61 7.75 10.38
C VAL A 224 -1.51 8.57 9.46
N ASP A 225 -1.29 9.87 9.34
CA ASP A 225 -2.08 10.77 8.49
C ASP A 225 -1.97 10.40 7.01
N ASN A 226 -0.89 9.74 6.59
CA ASN A 226 -0.75 9.21 5.22
C ASN A 226 -1.60 7.97 4.96
N VAL A 227 -1.96 7.22 6.00
CA VAL A 227 -2.72 5.95 5.89
C VAL A 227 -4.17 6.11 6.32
N TRP A 228 -4.43 6.89 7.36
CA TRP A 228 -5.75 7.10 7.95
C TRP A 228 -6.16 8.56 7.80
N GLY A 229 -7.36 8.77 7.30
CA GLY A 229 -8.02 10.08 7.32
C GLY A 229 -8.99 10.20 8.50
N VAL A 230 -9.42 11.43 8.75
CA VAL A 230 -10.37 11.79 9.82
C VAL A 230 -11.61 12.37 9.17
N TYR A 231 -12.78 12.09 9.74
CA TYR A 231 -14.06 12.62 9.25
C TYR A 231 -14.99 12.92 10.43
N ASN A 232 -16.07 13.68 10.23
CA ASN A 232 -16.94 14.13 11.34
C ASN A 232 -16.15 14.75 12.51
N ASP A 233 -15.11 15.50 12.17
CA ASP A 233 -14.25 16.19 13.13
C ASP A 233 -14.87 17.55 13.45
N ASP A 234 -15.55 17.64 14.60
CA ASP A 234 -15.90 18.93 15.17
C ASP A 234 -14.60 19.52 15.73
N ILE A 235 -14.27 20.73 15.30
CA ILE A 235 -13.00 21.50 15.43
C ILE A 235 -12.34 21.56 16.85
N GLU A 236 -12.89 20.90 17.86
CA GLU A 236 -12.30 20.69 19.19
C GLU A 236 -11.29 19.53 19.29
N TYR A 237 -11.10 18.71 18.25
CA TYR A 237 -10.10 17.63 18.22
C TYR A 237 -8.68 18.13 17.94
N SER A 238 -8.23 19.12 18.70
CA SER A 238 -6.87 19.68 18.60
C SER A 238 -5.79 18.78 19.22
N ASP A 239 -6.18 17.73 19.96
CA ASP A 239 -5.23 16.81 20.59
C ASP A 239 -5.12 15.47 19.85
N ARG A 240 -4.20 15.44 18.86
CA ARG A 240 -3.81 14.22 18.15
C ARG A 240 -3.20 13.15 19.08
N SER A 241 -2.98 13.43 20.37
CA SER A 241 -2.57 12.41 21.34
C SER A 241 -3.59 11.27 21.48
N LEU A 242 -4.89 11.57 21.30
CA LEU A 242 -5.96 10.58 21.40
C LEU A 242 -5.94 9.58 20.23
N ASP A 243 -5.39 9.96 19.08
CA ASP A 243 -5.14 9.02 17.98
C ASP A 243 -4.18 7.91 18.42
N GLN A 244 -3.15 8.27 19.19
CA GLN A 244 -2.17 7.30 19.68
C GLN A 244 -2.83 6.24 20.55
N ILE A 245 -3.73 6.66 21.43
CA ILE A 245 -4.50 5.77 22.30
C ILE A 245 -5.43 4.88 21.47
N LEU A 246 -6.20 5.46 20.54
CA LEU A 246 -7.07 4.68 19.64
C LEU A 246 -6.26 3.63 18.87
N PHE A 247 -5.16 4.02 18.24
CA PHE A 247 -4.39 3.11 17.41
C PHE A 247 -3.68 2.04 18.23
N TYR A 248 -3.25 2.36 19.45
CA TYR A 248 -2.67 1.39 20.38
C TYR A 248 -3.71 0.35 20.82
N ASP A 249 -4.88 0.81 21.26
CA ASP A 249 -5.95 -0.08 21.72
C ASP A 249 -6.54 -0.93 20.58
N THR A 250 -6.47 -0.46 19.35
CA THR A 250 -7.05 -1.14 18.19
C THR A 250 -6.05 -2.00 17.41
N VAL A 251 -4.83 -2.25 17.92
CA VAL A 251 -3.83 -3.07 17.21
C VAL A 251 -4.41 -4.41 16.74
N GLY A 252 -4.96 -5.21 17.65
CA GLY A 252 -5.53 -6.52 17.29
C GLY A 252 -6.76 -6.42 16.37
N ILE A 253 -7.57 -5.36 16.53
CA ILE A 253 -8.72 -5.10 15.65
C ILE A 253 -8.23 -4.78 14.23
N ARG A 254 -7.19 -3.95 14.10
CA ARG A 254 -6.60 -3.54 12.81
C ARG A 254 -5.84 -4.66 12.13
N GLU A 255 -5.15 -5.52 12.88
CA GLU A 255 -4.55 -6.74 12.33
C GLU A 255 -5.61 -7.64 11.69
N LYS A 256 -6.78 -7.80 12.34
CA LYS A 256 -7.93 -8.50 11.75
C LYS A 256 -8.52 -7.82 10.51
N LEU A 257 -8.39 -6.50 10.37
CA LEU A 257 -8.85 -5.79 9.16
C LEU A 257 -7.92 -6.04 7.96
N VAL A 258 -6.61 -6.19 8.20
CA VAL A 258 -5.63 -6.53 7.16
C VAL A 258 -5.64 -8.01 6.83
N PHE A 259 -6.11 -8.85 7.76
CA PHE A 259 -6.25 -10.27 7.53
C PHE A 259 -7.09 -10.54 6.28
N ASN A 260 -6.43 -11.09 5.27
CA ASN A 260 -7.01 -11.47 4.00
C ASN A 260 -6.82 -12.97 3.87
N TYR A 261 -7.92 -13.70 3.78
CA TYR A 261 -7.89 -15.13 3.61
C TYR A 261 -6.98 -15.57 2.45
N ASN A 262 -7.06 -14.85 1.32
CA ASN A 262 -6.25 -15.18 0.15
C ASN A 262 -4.74 -15.05 0.43
N ASN A 263 -4.35 -14.15 1.33
CA ASN A 263 -2.95 -14.00 1.73
C ASN A 263 -2.52 -15.11 2.69
N SER A 264 -3.41 -15.54 3.60
CA SER A 264 -3.15 -16.58 4.60
C SER A 264 -2.97 -17.99 4.05
N ILE A 265 -3.51 -18.27 2.86
CA ILE A 265 -3.29 -19.54 2.14
C ILE A 265 -2.74 -19.29 0.72
N SER A 266 -1.96 -18.22 0.56
CA SER A 266 -1.57 -17.73 -0.76
C SER A 266 -0.75 -18.74 -1.56
N GLU A 267 0.15 -19.49 -0.91
CA GLU A 267 0.97 -20.50 -1.57
C GLU A 267 0.11 -21.71 -1.94
N THR A 268 -0.79 -22.13 -1.04
CA THR A 268 -1.79 -23.17 -1.34
C THR A 268 -2.63 -22.78 -2.55
N LEU A 269 -3.09 -21.54 -2.67
CA LEU A 269 -3.85 -21.06 -3.82
C LEU A 269 -3.01 -20.95 -5.09
N ALA A 270 -1.71 -20.65 -4.98
CA ALA A 270 -0.79 -20.53 -6.09
C ALA A 270 -0.29 -21.89 -6.64
N SER A 271 -0.35 -22.96 -5.83
CA SER A 271 0.16 -24.30 -6.17
C SER A 271 -0.37 -24.84 -7.51
N LYS A 272 0.49 -25.45 -8.33
CA LYS A 272 0.11 -26.01 -9.64
C LYS A 272 0.06 -27.53 -9.64
N THR A 273 0.78 -28.15 -8.71
CA THR A 273 0.86 -29.61 -8.53
C THR A 273 0.40 -29.99 -7.13
N LEU A 274 0.09 -31.27 -6.92
CA LEU A 274 -0.23 -31.79 -5.59
C LEU A 274 0.97 -31.70 -4.64
N GLU A 275 2.19 -31.86 -5.16
CA GLU A 275 3.41 -31.70 -4.36
C GLU A 275 3.52 -30.27 -3.79
N GLU A 276 3.37 -29.24 -4.64
CA GLU A 276 3.35 -27.84 -4.21
C GLU A 276 2.22 -27.58 -3.20
N PHE A 277 1.04 -28.13 -3.47
CA PHE A 277 -0.12 -27.99 -2.59
C PHE A 277 0.14 -28.55 -1.18
N PHE A 278 0.63 -29.78 -1.07
CA PHE A 278 0.85 -30.42 0.23
C PHE A 278 2.02 -29.82 1.02
N LYS A 279 3.02 -29.25 0.33
CA LYS A 279 4.10 -28.49 0.97
C LYS A 279 3.59 -27.22 1.66
N SER A 280 2.63 -26.53 1.05
CA SER A 280 2.14 -25.25 1.59
C SER A 280 0.94 -25.41 2.54
N VAL A 281 -0.07 -26.22 2.19
CA VAL A 281 -1.37 -26.23 2.89
C VAL A 281 -1.26 -26.54 4.38
N PHE A 282 -0.46 -27.53 4.76
CA PHE A 282 -0.33 -27.91 6.17
C PHE A 282 0.41 -26.84 6.97
N LEU A 283 1.45 -26.22 6.37
CA LEU A 283 2.23 -25.16 6.99
C LEU A 283 1.39 -23.90 7.20
N GLU A 284 0.70 -23.44 6.14
CA GLU A 284 -0.16 -22.26 6.17
C GLU A 284 -1.28 -22.45 7.20
N ILE A 285 -1.97 -23.60 7.21
CA ILE A 285 -2.99 -23.87 8.23
C ILE A 285 -2.37 -23.84 9.63
N VAL A 286 -1.21 -24.47 9.88
CA VAL A 286 -0.56 -24.45 11.21
C VAL A 286 -0.22 -23.04 11.66
N ASN A 287 0.30 -22.20 10.77
CA ASN A 287 0.66 -20.82 11.08
C ASN A 287 -0.57 -20.03 11.53
N GLU A 288 -1.65 -20.12 10.75
CA GLU A 288 -2.90 -19.42 11.02
C GLU A 288 -3.65 -19.98 12.24
N PHE A 289 -3.46 -21.27 12.53
CA PHE A 289 -3.98 -21.91 13.74
C PHE A 289 -3.20 -21.49 15.01
N ASN A 290 -1.98 -20.96 14.88
CA ASN A 290 -1.28 -20.29 15.99
C ASN A 290 -1.80 -18.88 16.26
N LEU A 291 -2.41 -18.25 15.25
CA LEU A 291 -3.05 -16.94 15.34
C LEU A 291 -4.55 -17.03 15.64
N SER A 292 -5.08 -18.25 15.83
CA SER A 292 -6.50 -18.52 16.10
C SER A 292 -7.44 -18.02 14.98
N HIS A 293 -6.96 -17.97 13.74
CA HIS A 293 -7.74 -17.49 12.60
C HIS A 293 -8.69 -18.55 12.04
N PHE A 294 -8.48 -19.83 12.32
CA PHE A 294 -9.31 -20.95 11.85
C PHE A 294 -9.99 -21.69 13.01
N THR A 295 -11.22 -22.15 12.78
CA THR A 295 -11.86 -23.08 13.73
C THR A 295 -11.29 -24.49 13.59
N SER A 296 -11.08 -25.20 14.71
CA SER A 296 -10.68 -26.61 14.68
C SER A 296 -11.68 -27.47 13.90
N ALA A 297 -12.98 -27.16 14.00
CA ALA A 297 -14.07 -27.78 13.24
C ALA A 297 -13.79 -27.76 11.73
N SER A 298 -13.47 -26.58 11.21
CA SER A 298 -13.24 -26.39 9.78
C SER A 298 -11.97 -27.07 9.26
N VAL A 299 -10.92 -27.13 10.09
CA VAL A 299 -9.70 -27.89 9.78
C VAL A 299 -10.04 -29.37 9.64
N TYR A 300 -10.84 -29.93 10.56
CA TYR A 300 -11.33 -31.30 10.46
C TYR A 300 -12.12 -31.53 9.17
N ASP A 301 -13.12 -30.69 8.88
CA ASP A 301 -13.99 -30.85 7.72
C ASP A 301 -13.24 -30.74 6.39
N SER A 302 -12.19 -29.92 6.34
CA SER A 302 -11.38 -29.71 5.13
C SER A 302 -10.34 -30.82 4.94
N ILE A 303 -9.49 -31.04 5.94
CA ILE A 303 -8.36 -31.98 5.82
C ILE A 303 -8.85 -33.43 5.79
N SER A 304 -9.91 -33.78 6.54
CA SER A 304 -10.41 -35.16 6.53
C SER A 304 -10.94 -35.59 5.16
N LEU A 305 -11.51 -34.67 4.36
CA LEU A 305 -11.98 -34.97 3.01
C LEU A 305 -10.81 -35.24 2.06
N ILE A 306 -9.80 -34.38 2.09
CA ILE A 306 -8.60 -34.54 1.27
C ILE A 306 -7.89 -35.85 1.59
N LEU A 307 -7.69 -36.17 2.88
CA LEU A 307 -7.03 -37.41 3.28
C LEU A 307 -7.83 -38.66 2.91
N LYS A 308 -9.16 -38.61 2.93
CA LYS A 308 -10.02 -39.72 2.47
C LYS A 308 -9.87 -39.96 0.97
N ASP A 309 -9.92 -38.91 0.15
CA ASP A 309 -9.75 -39.04 -1.30
C ASP A 309 -8.33 -39.55 -1.66
N LEU A 310 -7.30 -39.10 -0.94
CA LEU A 310 -5.94 -39.62 -1.07
C LEU A 310 -5.85 -41.10 -0.69
N LYS A 311 -6.56 -41.52 0.36
CA LYS A 311 -6.57 -42.93 0.78
C LYS A 311 -7.14 -43.83 -0.31
N ASP A 312 -8.16 -43.36 -1.03
CA ASP A 312 -8.72 -44.07 -2.18
C ASP A 312 -7.77 -44.09 -3.39
N SER A 313 -6.74 -43.24 -3.39
CA SER A 313 -5.72 -43.10 -4.45
C SER A 313 -4.32 -43.58 -3.99
N VAL A 314 -4.25 -44.43 -2.96
CA VAL A 314 -2.96 -44.79 -2.32
C VAL A 314 -1.95 -45.44 -3.26
N ASP A 315 -2.43 -46.18 -4.27
CA ASP A 315 -1.60 -46.87 -5.26
C ASP A 315 -0.83 -45.90 -6.19
N LEU A 316 -1.22 -44.63 -6.21
CA LEU A 316 -0.59 -43.55 -6.97
C LEU A 316 0.45 -42.77 -6.15
N MET A 317 0.79 -43.26 -4.96
CA MET A 317 1.77 -42.62 -4.07
C MET A 317 2.91 -43.59 -3.74
N LYS A 318 4.14 -43.07 -3.70
CA LYS A 318 5.34 -43.85 -3.39
C LYS A 318 6.22 -43.11 -2.40
N VAL A 319 6.86 -43.85 -1.52
CA VAL A 319 7.84 -43.29 -0.58
C VAL A 319 9.15 -43.06 -1.34
N SER A 320 9.55 -41.81 -1.50
CA SER A 320 10.69 -41.40 -2.34
C SER A 320 12.04 -41.59 -1.65
N LYS A 321 12.06 -41.48 -0.31
CA LYS A 321 13.25 -41.60 0.55
C LYS A 321 12.87 -42.22 1.90
N GLU A 322 13.82 -42.85 2.58
CA GLU A 322 13.61 -43.33 3.95
C GLU A 322 13.29 -42.17 4.91
N ILE A 323 12.21 -42.31 5.68
CA ILE A 323 11.73 -41.30 6.63
C ILE A 323 12.63 -41.17 7.86
N LYS A 324 13.56 -42.12 8.07
CA LYS A 324 14.45 -42.23 9.26
C LYS A 324 15.22 -40.95 9.62
N LYS A 325 15.50 -40.06 8.67
CA LYS A 325 16.18 -38.78 8.95
C LYS A 325 15.30 -37.77 9.70
N SER A 326 13.99 -38.01 9.80
CA SER A 326 13.01 -37.13 10.45
C SER A 326 12.42 -37.69 11.76
N ASP A 327 12.91 -38.85 12.22
CA ASP A 327 12.38 -39.58 13.37
C ASP A 327 12.25 -38.68 14.61
N ASP A 328 13.30 -37.95 14.99
CA ASP A 328 13.29 -37.10 16.18
C ASP A 328 12.20 -36.01 16.15
N TYR A 329 11.95 -35.42 14.97
CA TYR A 329 10.89 -34.41 14.82
C TYR A 329 9.50 -35.05 14.86
N LEU A 330 9.28 -36.15 14.15
CA LEU A 330 8.02 -36.88 14.15
C LEU A 330 7.66 -37.37 15.56
N PHE A 331 8.61 -38.01 16.27
CA PHE A 331 8.40 -38.46 17.66
C PHE A 331 8.18 -37.29 18.62
N LYS A 332 8.76 -36.11 18.37
CA LYS A 332 8.46 -34.91 19.14
C LYS A 332 7.01 -34.46 18.95
N GLN A 333 6.50 -34.42 17.70
CA GLN A 333 5.09 -34.07 17.45
C GLN A 333 4.14 -35.12 18.05
N LEU A 334 4.51 -36.41 18.00
CA LEU A 334 3.71 -37.47 18.61
C LEU A 334 3.45 -37.25 20.10
N LYS A 335 4.29 -36.53 20.85
CA LYS A 335 4.03 -36.23 22.27
C LYS A 335 2.69 -35.51 22.48
N SER A 336 2.28 -34.69 21.51
CA SER A 336 1.04 -33.92 21.52
C SER A 336 -0.15 -34.64 20.86
N ILE A 337 0.05 -35.85 20.33
CA ILE A 337 -1.03 -36.68 19.79
C ILE A 337 -1.65 -37.50 20.91
N SER A 338 -2.97 -37.41 21.05
CA SER A 338 -3.73 -38.10 22.09
C SER A 338 -4.24 -39.48 21.65
N TYR A 339 -4.40 -39.70 20.34
CA TYR A 339 -4.98 -40.93 19.78
C TYR A 339 -3.92 -41.96 19.35
N ARG A 340 -4.15 -43.25 19.66
CA ARG A 340 -3.37 -44.42 19.17
C ARG A 340 -1.85 -44.21 19.07
N LYS A 341 -1.25 -43.61 20.09
CA LYS A 341 0.18 -43.26 20.14
C LYS A 341 1.12 -44.43 19.82
N LYS A 342 0.79 -45.64 20.29
CA LYS A 342 1.59 -46.86 20.04
C LYS A 342 1.57 -47.26 18.56
N ASP A 343 0.44 -47.11 17.89
CA ASP A 343 0.30 -47.46 16.47
C ASP A 343 1.08 -46.46 15.61
N TRP A 344 1.03 -45.17 15.95
CA TRP A 344 1.89 -44.13 15.35
C TRP A 344 3.38 -44.43 15.54
N GLN A 345 3.80 -44.80 16.75
CA GLN A 345 5.19 -45.16 17.03
C GLN A 345 5.63 -46.41 16.25
N ALA A 346 4.76 -47.41 16.13
CA ALA A 346 5.04 -48.62 15.36
C ALA A 346 5.18 -48.30 13.86
N LEU A 347 4.30 -47.44 13.33
CA LEU A 347 4.34 -47.00 11.94
C LEU A 347 5.67 -46.31 11.59
N PHE A 348 6.14 -45.38 12.42
CA PHE A 348 7.40 -44.66 12.15
C PHE A 348 8.67 -45.45 12.48
N LYS A 349 8.59 -46.49 13.34
CA LYS A 349 9.72 -47.43 13.54
C LYS A 349 9.92 -48.39 12.38
N SER A 350 8.95 -48.53 11.48
CA SER A 350 9.08 -49.35 10.28
C SER A 350 10.12 -48.77 9.33
N ASN A 351 10.89 -49.64 8.67
CA ASN A 351 11.87 -49.22 7.65
C ASN A 351 11.20 -48.59 6.41
N VAL A 352 9.97 -48.99 6.12
CA VAL A 352 9.18 -48.48 4.99
C VAL A 352 7.84 -47.99 5.54
N LEU A 353 7.48 -46.75 5.22
CA LEU A 353 6.20 -46.18 5.61
C LEU A 353 5.08 -46.82 4.77
N ASN A 354 4.10 -47.44 5.44
CA ASN A 354 2.87 -47.84 4.79
C ASN A 354 1.94 -46.62 4.69
N ILE A 355 1.81 -46.06 3.48
CA ILE A 355 1.02 -44.83 3.21
C ILE A 355 -0.46 -45.06 3.56
N GLY A 356 -1.04 -46.23 3.27
CA GLY A 356 -2.44 -46.52 3.57
C GLY A 356 -2.73 -46.56 5.09
N SER A 357 -1.83 -47.18 5.86
CA SER A 357 -1.90 -47.17 7.33
C SER A 357 -1.68 -45.76 7.90
N PHE A 358 -0.74 -45.00 7.32
CA PHE A 358 -0.51 -43.61 7.68
C PHE A 358 -1.75 -42.74 7.51
N LEU A 359 -2.36 -42.74 6.32
CA LEU A 359 -3.56 -41.97 6.03
C LEU A 359 -4.73 -42.39 6.91
N THR A 360 -4.87 -43.69 7.17
CA THR A 360 -5.91 -44.20 8.09
C THR A 360 -5.73 -43.64 9.50
N LEU A 361 -4.52 -43.73 10.06
CA LEU A 361 -4.24 -43.18 11.38
C LEU A 361 -4.43 -41.66 11.44
N ALA A 362 -4.06 -40.93 10.37
CA ALA A 362 -4.27 -39.49 10.30
C ALA A 362 -5.76 -39.13 10.30
N ILE A 363 -6.58 -39.81 9.48
CA ILE A 363 -8.04 -39.60 9.43
C ILE A 363 -8.68 -39.92 10.79
N GLU A 364 -8.32 -41.04 11.41
CA GLU A 364 -8.86 -41.42 12.72
C GLU A 364 -8.42 -40.46 13.83
N THR A 365 -7.19 -39.93 13.77
CA THR A 365 -6.69 -38.93 14.72
C THR A 365 -7.44 -37.61 14.59
N LEU A 366 -7.77 -37.18 13.37
CA LEU A 366 -8.67 -36.05 13.12
C LEU A 366 -10.06 -36.31 13.71
N HIS A 367 -10.62 -37.48 13.43
CA HIS A 367 -11.95 -37.85 13.91
C HIS A 367 -12.02 -37.88 15.45
N TYR A 368 -11.06 -38.53 16.10
CA TYR A 368 -10.95 -38.55 17.55
C TYR A 368 -10.87 -37.13 18.13
N GLY A 369 -10.02 -36.27 17.58
CA GLY A 369 -9.92 -34.89 18.04
C GLY A 369 -11.25 -34.13 17.95
N ARG A 370 -12.04 -34.35 16.89
CA ARG A 370 -13.31 -33.65 16.66
C ARG A 370 -14.37 -33.99 17.70
N PHE A 371 -14.46 -35.28 18.06
CA PHE A 371 -15.59 -35.80 18.82
C PHE A 371 -15.26 -36.11 20.28
N GLU A 372 -13.99 -36.34 20.61
CA GLU A 372 -13.58 -36.83 21.94
C GLU A 372 -12.76 -35.80 22.73
N LEU A 373 -12.19 -34.78 22.10
CA LEU A 373 -11.37 -33.75 22.76
C LEU A 373 -12.09 -32.41 22.88
N ASP A 374 -11.79 -31.67 23.94
CA ASP A 374 -12.17 -30.26 24.06
C ASP A 374 -11.42 -29.37 23.04
N GLU A 375 -11.78 -28.09 22.95
CA GLU A 375 -11.24 -27.21 21.92
C GLU A 375 -9.72 -26.99 22.05
N GLU A 376 -9.20 -26.85 23.27
CA GLU A 376 -7.78 -26.58 23.51
C GLU A 376 -6.93 -27.82 23.20
N GLU A 377 -7.38 -28.97 23.69
CA GLU A 377 -6.75 -30.26 23.43
C GLU A 377 -6.82 -30.62 21.94
N ARG A 378 -7.99 -30.43 21.31
CA ARG A 378 -8.18 -30.65 19.88
C ARG A 378 -7.25 -29.77 19.07
N CYS A 379 -7.12 -28.49 19.44
CA CYS A 379 -6.25 -27.59 18.73
C CYS A 379 -4.78 -28.07 18.80
N THR A 380 -4.33 -28.45 19.98
CA THR A 380 -2.98 -29.00 20.18
C THR A 380 -2.75 -30.28 19.37
N ASN A 381 -3.73 -31.19 19.38
CA ASN A 381 -3.69 -32.44 18.64
C ASN A 381 -3.64 -32.22 17.12
N TYR A 382 -4.44 -31.29 16.58
CA TYR A 382 -4.44 -30.96 15.15
C TYR A 382 -3.16 -30.27 14.70
N LYS A 383 -2.59 -29.35 15.49
CA LYS A 383 -1.27 -28.74 15.18
C LYS A 383 -0.19 -29.81 15.04
N ALA A 384 -0.17 -30.78 15.96
CA ALA A 384 0.77 -31.87 15.90
C ALA A 384 0.58 -32.74 14.66
N LEU A 385 -0.68 -33.08 14.34
CA LEU A 385 -0.99 -33.90 13.17
C LEU A 385 -0.65 -33.20 11.85
N LEU A 386 -0.97 -31.91 11.70
CA LEU A 386 -0.64 -31.15 10.50
C LEU A 386 0.87 -31.06 10.29
N ARG A 387 1.67 -30.92 11.36
CA ARG A 387 3.14 -30.96 11.27
C ARG A 387 3.66 -32.35 10.87
N ILE A 388 3.02 -33.41 11.34
CA ILE A 388 3.32 -34.78 10.91
C ILE A 388 3.00 -34.95 9.43
N LEU A 389 1.83 -34.51 8.98
CA LEU A 389 1.42 -34.54 7.57
C LEU A 389 2.43 -33.79 6.70
N MET A 390 2.73 -32.53 7.03
CA MET A 390 3.75 -31.72 6.37
C MET A 390 5.08 -32.48 6.23
N THR A 391 5.58 -33.05 7.33
CA THR A 391 6.86 -33.76 7.33
C THR A 391 6.82 -35.04 6.50
N VAL A 392 5.72 -35.80 6.53
CA VAL A 392 5.62 -37.08 5.82
C VAL A 392 5.43 -36.86 4.32
N PHE A 393 4.66 -35.85 3.91
CA PHE A 393 4.45 -35.53 2.50
C PHE A 393 5.72 -35.03 1.79
N ASP A 394 6.75 -34.57 2.52
CA ASP A 394 8.09 -34.31 1.95
C ASP A 394 8.80 -35.59 1.45
N TYR A 395 8.34 -36.77 1.87
CA TYR A 395 8.92 -38.08 1.50
C TYR A 395 7.98 -38.91 0.62
N ILE A 396 6.83 -38.36 0.20
CA ILE A 396 5.86 -39.03 -0.67
C ILE A 396 5.92 -38.40 -2.05
N ASP A 397 6.31 -39.18 -3.04
CA ASP A 397 6.12 -38.83 -4.45
C ASP A 397 4.69 -39.20 -4.85
N ILE A 398 3.97 -38.24 -5.40
CA ILE A 398 2.61 -38.41 -5.89
C ILE A 398 2.65 -38.46 -7.42
N ASP A 399 1.95 -39.42 -8.02
CA ASP A 399 1.87 -39.54 -9.47
C ASP A 399 1.24 -38.28 -10.08
N THR A 400 1.98 -37.62 -10.97
CA THR A 400 1.54 -36.38 -11.64
C THR A 400 0.25 -36.54 -12.46
N SER A 401 -0.14 -37.77 -12.81
CA SER A 401 -1.41 -38.05 -13.51
C SER A 401 -2.64 -37.59 -12.72
N ILE A 402 -2.53 -37.42 -11.40
CA ILE A 402 -3.60 -36.90 -10.54
C ILE A 402 -3.41 -35.44 -10.11
N ASP A 403 -2.46 -34.69 -10.70
CA ASP A 403 -2.25 -33.28 -10.33
C ASP A 403 -3.48 -32.41 -10.56
N TYR A 404 -4.38 -32.79 -11.47
CA TYR A 404 -5.66 -32.09 -11.66
C TYR A 404 -6.53 -32.05 -10.39
N LYS A 405 -6.33 -32.96 -9.43
CA LYS A 405 -7.02 -32.95 -8.13
C LYS A 405 -6.66 -31.72 -7.28
N VAL A 406 -5.56 -31.02 -7.60
CA VAL A 406 -5.17 -29.78 -6.90
C VAL A 406 -6.29 -28.74 -6.91
N TYR A 407 -7.08 -28.66 -7.99
CA TYR A 407 -8.20 -27.71 -8.08
C TYR A 407 -9.34 -28.07 -7.13
N ASP A 408 -9.63 -29.37 -6.99
CA ASP A 408 -10.66 -29.84 -6.05
C ASP A 408 -10.20 -29.62 -4.61
N TYR A 409 -8.94 -29.94 -4.29
CA TYR A 409 -8.40 -29.73 -2.95
C TYR A 409 -8.33 -28.24 -2.58
N LYS A 410 -7.93 -27.37 -3.51
CA LYS A 410 -8.03 -25.91 -3.32
C LYS A 410 -9.47 -25.48 -3.06
N SER A 411 -10.44 -26.02 -3.80
CA SER A 411 -11.86 -25.74 -3.58
C SER A 411 -12.32 -26.19 -2.20
N ILE A 412 -11.90 -27.38 -1.74
CA ILE A 412 -12.20 -27.89 -0.40
C ILE A 412 -11.63 -26.94 0.66
N ILE A 413 -10.33 -26.61 0.59
CA ILE A 413 -9.69 -25.67 1.52
C ILE A 413 -10.43 -24.33 1.50
N TYR A 414 -10.60 -23.74 0.31
CA TYR A 414 -11.19 -22.41 0.14
C TYR A 414 -12.59 -22.31 0.74
N ASN A 415 -13.44 -23.32 0.47
CA ASN A 415 -14.85 -23.27 0.83
C ASN A 415 -15.18 -23.85 2.20
N LYS A 416 -14.29 -24.66 2.80
CA LYS A 416 -14.58 -25.34 4.08
C LYS A 416 -13.75 -24.86 5.25
N LEU A 417 -12.59 -24.22 5.05
CA LEU A 417 -11.90 -23.54 6.14
C LEU A 417 -12.69 -22.30 6.56
N VAL A 418 -13.14 -22.29 7.81
CA VAL A 418 -13.99 -21.23 8.37
C VAL A 418 -13.13 -20.34 9.25
N PHE A 419 -13.11 -19.04 8.90
CA PHE A 419 -12.43 -18.00 9.66
C PHE A 419 -13.17 -17.66 10.93
N ILE A 420 -12.42 -17.54 12.01
CA ILE A 420 -12.89 -16.87 13.21
C ILE A 420 -12.54 -15.39 13.04
N ASN A 421 -13.53 -14.62 12.56
CA ASN A 421 -13.41 -13.20 12.29
C ASN A 421 -13.71 -12.33 13.51
#